data_AF-A0A812NSS3-F1
#
_entry.id   AF-A0A812NSS3-F1
#
_cell.length_a   1.000
_cell.length_b   1.000
_cell.length_c   1.000
_cell.angle_alpha   90.00
_cell.angle_beta   90.00
_cell.angle_gamma   90.00
#
_symmetry.space_group_name_H-M   'P 1'
#
loop_
_entity.id
_entity.type
_entity.pdbx_description
1 polymer ?
#
loop_
_entity_poly.entity_id
_entity_poly.type
_entity_poly.pdbx_seq_one_letter_code
_entity_poly.pdbx_strand_id
1 'polypeptide(L)'
;VLLKFNRTPELKPYVVLHTVLDPSLPWETTVVVWTDAGIHFVGDMRPLVHDLLRDSDVAATRTPMNEGDFSKRDAFVLLDADVPSIMETNQIATGIILVRKTRLAVSFLERWLAACEDRRIMTEEPSVLGYPEYPSFRNNNDDQTAFSLLFKLHGFRAFSVQERDAVVYTGRNLAKFVKASNDFALGVTSERDAYLQAADAAANQPSPSSAVT
;
A
#
# COMPACT_ATOMS: atom_id res chain seq x y z
N VAL A 1 19.04 -18.87 -13.59
CA VAL A 1 18.21 -20.01 -13.14
C VAL A 1 16.79 -19.50 -13.02
N LEU A 2 15.92 -19.77 -14.00
CA LEU A 2 14.49 -19.46 -13.88
C LEU A 2 13.87 -20.54 -13.00
N LEU A 3 13.52 -20.18 -11.77
CA LEU A 3 12.78 -21.05 -10.86
C LEU A 3 11.29 -21.01 -11.25
N LYS A 4 10.76 -22.14 -11.70
CA LYS A 4 9.31 -22.35 -11.80
C LYS A 4 8.77 -22.57 -10.38
N PHE A 5 8.09 -21.58 -9.83
CA PHE A 5 7.41 -21.71 -8.53
C PHE A 5 6.00 -22.25 -8.72
N ASN A 6 5.78 -23.50 -8.31
CA ASN A 6 4.46 -24.09 -8.17
C ASN A 6 3.94 -23.77 -6.77
N ARG A 7 2.80 -23.07 -6.70
CA ARG A 7 1.93 -22.80 -5.53
C ARG A 7 2.20 -21.54 -4.69
N THR A 8 2.13 -20.38 -5.32
CA THR A 8 1.36 -19.18 -4.92
C THR A 8 1.75 -18.08 -5.92
N PRO A 9 0.83 -17.30 -6.51
CA PRO A 9 1.26 -16.02 -7.08
C PRO A 9 1.99 -15.27 -5.96
N GLU A 10 3.21 -14.79 -6.21
CA GLU A 10 4.05 -14.14 -5.19
C GLU A 10 3.39 -12.82 -4.76
N LEU A 11 2.44 -12.92 -3.83
CA LEU A 11 1.73 -11.77 -3.30
C LEU A 11 2.70 -10.90 -2.51
N LYS A 12 2.50 -9.58 -2.59
CA LYS A 12 3.25 -8.56 -1.83
C LYS A 12 3.57 -8.94 -0.37
N PRO A 13 2.63 -9.47 0.45
CA PRO A 13 2.90 -9.86 1.83
C PRO A 13 3.99 -10.93 1.94
N TYR A 14 4.01 -11.91 1.03
CA TYR A 14 4.99 -12.99 1.03
C TYR A 14 6.40 -12.45 0.78
N VAL A 15 6.58 -11.57 -0.20
CA VAL A 15 7.89 -11.01 -0.53
C VAL A 15 8.42 -10.18 0.63
N VAL A 16 7.58 -9.35 1.25
CA VAL A 16 7.98 -8.54 2.41
C VAL A 16 8.34 -9.44 3.60
N LEU A 17 7.49 -10.41 3.95
CA LEU A 17 7.75 -11.33 5.05
C LEU A 17 9.03 -12.14 4.83
N HIS A 18 9.18 -12.75 3.66
CA HIS A 18 10.36 -13.55 3.32
C HIS A 18 11.64 -12.72 3.40
N THR A 19 11.60 -11.46 2.92
CA THR A 19 12.75 -10.54 3.01
C THR A 19 13.09 -10.23 4.46
N VAL A 20 12.09 -9.89 5.30
CA VAL A 20 12.29 -9.60 6.72
C VAL A 20 12.84 -10.82 7.48
N LEU A 21 12.43 -12.03 7.10
CA LEU A 21 12.87 -13.28 7.73
C LEU A 21 14.28 -13.74 7.34
N ASP A 22 14.92 -13.11 6.34
CA ASP A 22 16.28 -13.49 5.92
C ASP A 22 17.24 -13.51 7.13
N PRO A 23 17.86 -14.67 7.46
CA PRO A 23 18.67 -14.82 8.65
C PRO A 23 19.95 -13.98 8.64
N SER A 24 20.38 -13.47 7.48
CA SER A 24 21.52 -12.56 7.37
C SER A 24 21.20 -11.14 7.84
N LEU A 25 19.91 -10.78 7.94
CA LEU A 25 19.48 -9.46 8.40
C LEU A 25 19.44 -9.38 9.93
N PRO A 26 20.17 -8.44 10.57
CA PRO A 26 20.12 -8.25 12.02
C PRO A 26 18.72 -7.87 12.53
N TRP A 27 18.32 -8.46 13.67
CA TRP A 27 17.11 -8.06 14.40
C TRP A 27 17.24 -6.65 14.98
N GLU A 28 16.11 -5.98 15.19
CA GLU A 28 15.93 -4.68 15.85
C GLU A 28 16.53 -3.46 15.12
N THR A 29 17.56 -3.65 14.29
CA THR A 29 18.25 -2.56 13.58
C THR A 29 17.98 -2.53 12.08
N THR A 30 17.56 -3.65 11.48
CA THR A 30 17.29 -3.69 10.03
C THR A 30 15.95 -3.08 9.73
N VAL A 31 15.91 -2.24 8.68
CA VAL A 31 14.67 -1.76 8.07
C VAL A 31 14.58 -2.29 6.65
N VAL A 32 13.47 -2.95 6.34
CA VAL A 32 13.08 -3.34 4.99
C VAL A 32 12.06 -2.32 4.48
N VAL A 33 12.30 -1.82 3.27
CA VAL A 33 11.39 -0.89 2.59
C VAL A 33 10.80 -1.59 1.37
N TRP A 34 9.49 -1.79 1.38
CA TRP A 34 8.74 -2.19 0.18
C TRP A 34 8.29 -0.96 -0.58
N THR A 35 8.39 -1.01 -1.90
CA THR A 35 7.72 -0.05 -2.79
C THR A 35 7.16 -0.76 -4.01
N ASP A 36 6.00 -0.32 -4.46
CA ASP A 36 5.50 -0.73 -5.78
C ASP A 36 6.47 -0.24 -6.88
N ALA A 37 6.59 -1.00 -7.97
CA ALA A 37 7.52 -0.71 -9.07
C ALA A 37 7.25 0.62 -9.83
N GLY A 38 6.16 1.33 -9.50
CA GLY A 38 5.83 2.66 -10.02
C GLY A 38 6.28 3.82 -9.14
N ILE A 39 6.94 3.55 -8.02
CA ILE A 39 7.43 4.54 -7.06
C ILE A 39 8.84 5.02 -7.44
N HIS A 40 9.04 6.33 -7.46
CA HIS A 40 10.34 6.95 -7.74
C HIS A 40 10.78 7.80 -6.56
N PHE A 41 11.97 7.56 -6.01
CA PHE A 41 12.52 8.40 -4.94
C PHE A 41 13.11 9.69 -5.52
N VAL A 42 12.69 10.83 -4.98
CA VAL A 42 13.16 12.17 -5.38
C VAL A 42 13.97 12.86 -4.27
N GLY A 43 14.09 12.20 -3.11
CA GLY A 43 14.87 12.66 -1.97
C GLY A 43 15.33 11.51 -1.09
N ASP A 44 16.12 11.84 -0.06
CA ASP A 44 16.56 10.86 0.94
C ASP A 44 15.40 10.52 1.89
N MET A 45 14.96 9.25 1.86
CA MET A 45 13.87 8.78 2.73
C MET A 45 14.35 8.48 4.16
N ARG A 46 15.66 8.32 4.39
CA ARG A 46 16.18 7.86 5.71
C ARG A 46 15.74 8.73 6.88
N PRO A 47 15.69 10.08 6.81
CA PRO A 47 15.18 10.90 7.90
C PRO A 47 13.72 10.57 8.26
N LEU A 48 12.87 10.38 7.25
CA LEU A 48 11.47 10.00 7.44
C LEU A 48 11.36 8.59 8.05
N VAL A 49 12.15 7.63 7.54
CA VAL A 49 12.22 6.27 8.11
C VAL A 49 12.63 6.29 9.57
N HIS A 50 13.67 7.06 9.92
CA HIS A 50 14.15 7.17 11.29
C HIS A 50 13.13 7.80 12.23
N ASP A 51 12.39 8.80 11.78
CA ASP A 51 11.35 9.42 12.58
C ASP A 51 10.15 8.50 12.79
N LEU A 52 9.63 7.89 11.73
CA LEU A 52 8.44 7.05 11.79
C LEU A 52 8.66 5.76 12.57
N LEU A 53 9.84 5.15 12.43
CA LEU A 53 10.15 3.91 13.11
C LEU A 53 10.74 4.14 14.51
N ARG A 54 10.88 5.38 14.98
CA ARG A 54 11.36 5.68 16.34
C ARG A 54 10.48 5.02 17.40
N ASP A 55 9.17 5.06 17.17
CA ASP A 55 8.11 4.62 18.08
C ASP A 55 7.13 3.63 17.40
N SER A 56 7.48 3.11 16.23
CA SER A 56 6.69 2.12 15.49
C SER A 56 7.60 1.07 14.84
N ASP A 57 7.11 -0.16 14.75
CA ASP A 57 7.82 -1.24 14.06
C ASP A 57 7.48 -1.31 12.56
N VAL A 58 6.29 -0.82 12.20
CA VAL A 58 5.82 -0.73 10.82
C VAL A 58 5.32 0.68 10.57
N ALA A 59 5.56 1.24 9.39
CA ALA A 59 4.98 2.51 8.98
C ALA A 59 4.59 2.47 7.50
N ALA A 60 3.50 3.14 7.15
CA ALA A 60 2.95 3.17 5.80
C ALA A 60 2.11 4.44 5.58
N THR A 61 1.78 4.74 4.33
CA THR A 61 1.11 6.00 3.97
C THR A 61 -0.40 5.93 4.21
N ARG A 62 -0.96 6.93 4.88
CA ARG A 62 -2.41 7.14 4.96
C ARG A 62 -2.96 7.66 3.62
N THR A 63 -4.06 7.08 3.16
CA THR A 63 -4.77 7.51 1.95
C THR A 63 -5.91 8.47 2.29
N PRO A 64 -6.55 9.14 1.31
CA PRO A 64 -7.81 9.84 1.56
C PRO A 64 -9.05 8.92 1.57
N MET A 65 -8.88 7.63 1.31
CA MET A 65 -9.97 6.64 1.24
C MET A 65 -10.37 6.19 2.64
N ASN A 66 -11.65 6.11 2.97
CA ASN A 66 -12.11 5.60 4.28
C ASN A 66 -12.24 4.07 4.27
N GLU A 67 -12.04 3.43 5.41
CA GLU A 67 -12.19 1.97 5.52
C GLU A 67 -13.61 1.51 5.21
N GLY A 68 -14.64 2.20 5.74
CA GLY A 68 -16.03 1.86 5.46
C GLY A 68 -16.41 1.92 3.98
N ASP A 69 -15.68 2.71 3.18
CA ASP A 69 -15.92 2.87 1.75
C ASP A 69 -15.17 1.82 0.91
N PHE A 70 -14.01 1.37 1.40
CA PHE A 70 -13.00 0.65 0.59
C PHE A 70 -12.49 -0.66 1.20
N SER A 71 -13.14 -1.14 2.25
CA SER A 71 -12.89 -2.45 2.85
C SER A 71 -14.19 -3.23 3.03
N LYS A 72 -14.16 -4.47 2.56
CA LYS A 72 -15.30 -5.36 2.62
C LYS A 72 -15.63 -5.77 4.06
N ARG A 73 -16.91 -5.88 4.40
CA ARG A 73 -17.36 -6.19 5.76
C ARG A 73 -16.82 -7.51 6.30
N ASP A 74 -16.75 -8.55 5.47
CA ASP A 74 -16.14 -9.83 5.88
C ASP A 74 -14.71 -9.64 6.40
N ALA A 75 -13.92 -8.73 5.83
CA ALA A 75 -12.56 -8.46 6.30
C ALA A 75 -12.54 -7.81 7.69
N PHE A 76 -13.44 -6.87 7.96
CA PHE A 76 -13.60 -6.29 9.29
C PHE A 76 -13.94 -7.37 10.33
N VAL A 77 -14.87 -8.27 10.00
CA VAL A 77 -15.32 -9.33 10.91
C VAL A 77 -14.22 -10.38 11.14
N LEU A 78 -13.58 -10.86 10.06
CA LEU A 78 -12.56 -11.92 10.15
C LEU A 78 -11.26 -11.47 10.83
N LEU A 79 -10.98 -10.17 10.82
CA LEU A 79 -9.76 -9.59 11.41
C LEU A 79 -10.03 -8.95 12.77
N ASP A 80 -11.23 -9.08 13.34
CA ASP A 80 -11.65 -8.47 14.60
C ASP A 80 -11.49 -6.93 14.61
N ALA A 81 -11.76 -6.29 13.48
CA ALA A 81 -11.61 -4.85 13.28
C ALA A 81 -12.96 -4.12 13.14
N ASP A 82 -14.08 -4.82 13.32
CA ASP A 82 -15.43 -4.34 13.00
C ASP A 82 -16.02 -3.36 14.02
N VAL A 83 -15.38 -2.19 14.13
CA VAL A 83 -15.73 -1.12 15.08
C VAL A 83 -15.73 0.26 14.40
N PRO A 84 -16.60 1.20 14.83
CA PRO A 84 -16.66 2.55 14.25
C PRO A 84 -15.32 3.28 14.26
N SER A 85 -14.53 3.12 15.33
CA SER A 85 -13.22 3.75 15.48
C SER A 85 -12.16 3.30 14.47
N ILE A 86 -12.41 2.21 13.73
CA ILE A 86 -11.58 1.79 12.58
C ILE A 86 -12.31 2.12 11.28
N MET A 87 -13.60 1.78 11.17
CA MET A 87 -14.40 2.01 9.97
C MET A 87 -14.37 3.47 9.48
N GLU A 88 -14.43 4.42 10.40
CA GLU A 88 -14.49 5.86 10.10
C GLU A 88 -13.10 6.47 9.80
N THR A 89 -12.04 5.65 9.80
CA THR A 89 -10.67 6.12 9.58
C THR A 89 -10.24 5.93 8.13
N ASN A 90 -9.23 6.69 7.71
CA ASN A 90 -8.63 6.50 6.40
C ASN A 90 -7.84 5.19 6.29
N GLN A 91 -7.87 4.53 5.14
CA GLN A 91 -7.04 3.36 4.83
C GLN A 91 -5.55 3.70 4.80
N ILE A 92 -4.74 2.68 5.08
CA ILE A 92 -3.30 2.69 4.97
C ILE A 92 -2.91 1.96 3.68
N ALA A 93 -2.17 2.65 2.81
CA ALA A 93 -1.73 2.11 1.53
C ALA A 93 -0.58 1.12 1.68
N THR A 94 -0.57 0.11 0.81
CA THR A 94 0.51 -0.89 0.70
C THR A 94 1.53 -0.59 -0.40
N GLY A 95 1.45 0.59 -1.02
CA GLY A 95 2.36 1.00 -2.08
C GLY A 95 3.77 1.37 -1.60
N ILE A 96 3.90 1.79 -0.33
CA ILE A 96 5.17 2.00 0.37
C ILE A 96 5.00 1.51 1.81
N ILE A 97 5.82 0.54 2.22
CA ILE A 97 5.78 -0.06 3.56
C ILE A 97 7.17 -0.05 4.14
N LEU A 98 7.30 0.46 5.36
CA LEU A 98 8.52 0.47 6.15
C LEU A 98 8.37 -0.56 7.26
N VAL A 99 9.34 -1.47 7.39
CA VAL A 99 9.30 -2.53 8.39
C VAL A 99 10.63 -2.63 9.09
N ARG A 100 10.67 -2.35 10.40
CA ARG A 100 11.78 -2.74 11.27
C ARG A 100 11.67 -4.24 11.54
N LYS A 101 12.78 -4.98 11.40
CA LYS A 101 12.81 -6.41 11.72
C LYS A 101 12.71 -6.64 13.23
N THR A 102 11.48 -6.70 13.73
CA THR A 102 11.14 -7.05 15.12
C THR A 102 10.18 -8.23 15.14
N ARG A 103 10.01 -8.86 16.30
CA ARG A 103 9.03 -9.95 16.45
C ARG A 103 7.60 -9.49 16.19
N LEU A 104 7.26 -8.26 16.59
CA LEU A 104 5.94 -7.68 16.39
C LEU A 104 5.67 -7.43 14.90
N ALA A 105 6.63 -6.86 14.17
CA ALA A 105 6.54 -6.69 12.72
C ALA A 105 6.39 -8.02 11.98
N VAL A 106 7.17 -9.04 12.36
CA VAL A 106 7.05 -10.39 11.76
C VAL A 106 5.66 -10.98 12.00
N SER A 107 5.16 -10.92 13.24
CA SER A 107 3.81 -11.42 13.57
C SER A 107 2.71 -10.68 12.79
N PHE A 108 2.85 -9.37 12.61
CA PHE A 108 1.96 -8.58 11.76
C PHE A 108 1.98 -9.04 10.30
N LEU A 109 3.17 -9.24 9.72
CA LEU A 109 3.33 -9.67 8.33
C LEU A 109 2.82 -11.11 8.10
N GLU A 110 3.00 -12.01 9.06
CA GLU A 110 2.43 -13.36 9.03
C GLU A 110 0.89 -13.32 9.02
N ARG A 111 0.29 -12.48 9.88
CA ARG A 111 -1.17 -12.27 9.88
C ARG A 111 -1.66 -11.65 8.58
N TRP A 112 -0.92 -10.71 8.01
CA TRP A 112 -1.28 -10.09 6.73
C TRP A 112 -1.22 -11.11 5.59
N LEU A 113 -0.16 -11.93 5.52
CA LEU A 113 -0.07 -13.01 4.54
C LEU A 113 -1.23 -14.00 4.68
N ALA A 114 -1.52 -14.47 5.90
CA ALA A 114 -2.61 -15.40 6.15
C ALA A 114 -3.99 -14.81 5.78
N ALA A 115 -4.22 -13.54 6.08
CA ALA A 115 -5.44 -12.84 5.67
C ALA A 115 -5.56 -12.76 4.13
N CYS A 116 -4.43 -12.57 3.44
CA CYS A 116 -4.37 -12.55 1.98
C CYS A 116 -4.58 -13.92 1.31
N GLU A 117 -4.68 -15.01 2.07
CA GLU A 117 -5.06 -16.34 1.57
C GLU A 117 -6.57 -16.60 1.70
N ASP A 118 -7.30 -15.76 2.44
CA ASP A 118 -8.75 -15.88 2.59
C ASP A 118 -9.48 -15.11 1.49
N ARG A 119 -10.13 -15.84 0.57
CA ARG A 119 -10.88 -15.20 -0.53
C ARG A 119 -11.99 -14.26 -0.04
N ARG A 120 -12.53 -14.48 1.16
CA ARG A 120 -13.60 -13.64 1.72
C ARG A 120 -13.09 -12.21 1.99
N ILE A 121 -11.78 -12.08 2.25
CA ILE A 121 -11.06 -10.82 2.46
C ILE A 121 -10.53 -10.27 1.13
N MET A 122 -9.97 -11.13 0.29
CA MET A 122 -9.14 -10.72 -0.86
C MET A 122 -9.85 -10.54 -2.18
N THR A 123 -11.12 -10.93 -2.30
CA THR A 123 -11.83 -10.90 -3.57
C THR A 123 -12.99 -9.92 -3.53
N GLU A 124 -13.40 -9.47 -4.72
CA GLU A 124 -14.61 -8.67 -4.93
C GLU A 124 -15.91 -9.49 -4.84
N GLU A 125 -15.86 -10.76 -4.42
CA GLU A 125 -17.07 -11.54 -4.12
C GLU A 125 -17.88 -10.83 -3.01
N PRO A 126 -19.22 -10.92 -2.97
CA PRO A 126 -20.02 -10.36 -1.88
C PRO A 126 -19.65 -10.93 -0.50
N SER A 127 -19.90 -10.17 0.57
CA SER A 127 -19.73 -10.67 1.94
C SER A 127 -20.67 -11.82 2.23
N VAL A 128 -20.18 -12.84 2.96
CA VAL A 128 -20.90 -14.08 3.23
C VAL A 128 -21.11 -14.37 4.72
N LEU A 129 -20.57 -13.54 5.63
CA LEU A 129 -20.69 -13.76 7.08
C LEU A 129 -22.00 -13.25 7.70
N GLY A 130 -22.98 -12.87 6.88
CA GLY A 130 -24.32 -12.48 7.33
C GLY A 130 -24.45 -11.04 7.82
N TYR A 131 -23.40 -10.23 7.69
CA TYR A 131 -23.45 -8.79 7.93
C TYR A 131 -23.51 -8.03 6.59
N PRO A 132 -24.40 -7.03 6.44
CA PRO A 132 -24.40 -6.19 5.25
C PRO A 132 -23.13 -5.35 5.20
N GLU A 133 -22.72 -4.97 3.99
CA GLU A 133 -21.70 -3.95 3.80
C GLU A 133 -22.08 -2.64 4.50
N TYR A 134 -21.07 -1.83 4.84
CA TYR A 134 -21.34 -0.49 5.33
C TYR A 134 -22.11 0.32 4.26
N PRO A 135 -23.03 1.24 4.64
CA PRO A 135 -23.84 1.98 3.67
C PRO A 135 -23.04 2.78 2.63
N SER A 136 -21.79 3.15 2.95
CA SER A 136 -20.90 3.90 2.08
C SER A 136 -19.93 3.03 1.27
N PHE A 137 -19.98 1.70 1.44
CA PHE A 137 -19.09 0.74 0.77
C PHE A 137 -19.19 0.85 -0.77
N ARG A 138 -18.03 0.81 -1.43
CA ARG A 138 -17.90 0.98 -2.88
C ARG A 138 -17.24 -0.23 -3.54
N ASN A 139 -16.08 -0.62 -3.05
CA ASN A 139 -15.30 -1.76 -3.54
C ASN A 139 -14.34 -2.23 -2.45
N ASN A 140 -13.70 -3.38 -2.64
CA ASN A 140 -12.62 -3.83 -1.77
C ASN A 140 -11.26 -3.51 -2.41
N ASN A 141 -10.25 -3.22 -1.58
CA ASN A 141 -8.89 -2.89 -2.04
C ASN A 141 -7.91 -4.05 -1.78
N ASP A 142 -8.38 -5.29 -1.91
CA ASP A 142 -7.57 -6.52 -1.86
C ASP A 142 -6.62 -6.58 -0.64
N ASP A 143 -5.31 -6.73 -0.88
CA ASP A 143 -4.28 -6.86 0.16
C ASP A 143 -4.19 -5.61 1.05
N GLN A 144 -4.57 -4.44 0.52
CA GLN A 144 -4.59 -3.20 1.27
C GLN A 144 -5.64 -3.20 2.37
N THR A 145 -6.81 -3.81 2.14
CA THR A 145 -7.84 -3.97 3.17
C THR A 145 -7.29 -4.74 4.37
N ALA A 146 -6.71 -5.91 4.13
CA ALA A 146 -6.14 -6.74 5.20
C ALA A 146 -5.00 -6.01 5.94
N PHE A 147 -4.09 -5.38 5.19
CA PHE A 147 -2.98 -4.62 5.75
C PHE A 147 -3.47 -3.50 6.65
N SER A 148 -4.39 -2.67 6.15
CA SER A 148 -4.83 -1.45 6.80
C SER A 148 -5.58 -1.72 8.11
N LEU A 149 -6.47 -2.72 8.13
CA LEU A 149 -7.19 -3.13 9.33
C LEU A 149 -6.23 -3.68 10.40
N LEU A 150 -5.33 -4.60 10.02
CA LEU A 150 -4.33 -5.15 10.93
C LEU A 150 -3.36 -4.06 11.44
N PHE A 151 -2.96 -3.13 10.58
CA PHE A 151 -2.04 -2.04 10.94
C PHE A 151 -2.60 -1.19 12.08
N LYS A 152 -3.91 -0.90 12.01
CA LYS A 152 -4.63 -0.13 13.04
C LYS A 152 -4.78 -0.89 14.35
N LEU A 153 -5.05 -2.20 14.28
CA LEU A 153 -5.15 -3.04 15.48
C LEU A 153 -3.82 -3.11 16.25
N HIS A 154 -2.67 -2.97 15.57
CA HIS A 154 -1.36 -2.91 16.22
C HIS A 154 -0.97 -1.50 16.69
N GLY A 155 -1.74 -0.47 16.35
CA GLY A 155 -1.44 0.92 16.72
C GLY A 155 -0.20 1.49 16.04
N PHE A 156 0.16 0.98 14.86
CA PHE A 156 1.33 1.45 14.13
C PHE A 156 1.19 2.89 13.62
N ARG A 157 2.32 3.57 13.44
CA ARG A 157 2.38 4.97 13.01
C ARG A 157 2.29 5.09 11.49
N ALA A 158 1.24 5.74 11.00
CA ALA A 158 1.11 6.11 9.59
C ALA A 158 1.74 7.48 9.31
N PHE A 159 2.17 7.71 8.06
CA PHE A 159 2.58 9.02 7.56
C PHE A 159 1.63 9.55 6.49
N SER A 160 1.58 10.86 6.35
CA SER A 160 0.70 11.57 5.42
C SER A 160 1.14 11.43 3.97
N VAL A 161 0.21 11.73 3.05
CA VAL A 161 0.51 11.86 1.61
C VAL A 161 1.57 12.93 1.37
N GLN A 162 1.54 14.03 2.13
CA GLN A 162 2.49 15.12 2.03
C GLN A 162 3.90 14.69 2.44
N GLU A 163 4.03 13.97 3.56
CA GLU A 163 5.32 13.41 4.00
C GLU A 163 5.88 12.40 3.00
N ARG A 164 5.02 11.58 2.38
CA ARG A 164 5.42 10.69 1.28
C ARG A 164 5.93 11.49 0.08
N ASP A 165 5.14 12.45 -0.38
CA ASP A 165 5.39 13.18 -1.64
C ASP A 165 6.61 14.10 -1.56
N ALA A 166 7.08 14.43 -0.36
CA ALA A 166 8.33 15.14 -0.14
C ALA A 166 9.58 14.32 -0.50
N VAL A 167 9.50 12.99 -0.51
CA VAL A 167 10.64 12.08 -0.75
C VAL A 167 10.41 11.11 -1.90
N VAL A 168 9.17 10.97 -2.34
CA VAL A 168 8.75 10.07 -3.41
C VAL A 168 7.85 10.77 -4.40
N TYR A 169 8.11 10.57 -5.68
CA TYR A 169 7.22 10.94 -6.77
C TYR A 169 6.45 9.72 -7.28
N THR A 170 5.12 9.77 -7.22
CA THR A 170 4.23 8.74 -7.79
C THR A 170 3.87 9.07 -9.25
N GLY A 171 4.85 9.54 -10.02
CA GLY A 171 4.67 10.25 -11.30
C GLY A 171 3.84 9.54 -12.36
N ARG A 172 3.87 8.20 -12.39
CA ARG A 172 3.09 7.42 -13.36
C ARG A 172 1.59 7.61 -13.19
N ASN A 173 1.09 7.82 -11.97
CA ASN A 173 -0.35 7.98 -11.73
C ASN A 173 -0.83 9.39 -12.06
N LEU A 174 -0.03 10.43 -11.76
CA LEU A 174 -0.39 11.80 -12.12
C LEU A 174 -0.34 12.01 -13.64
N ALA A 175 0.68 11.49 -14.33
CA ALA A 175 0.77 11.60 -15.79
C ALA A 175 -0.37 10.85 -16.49
N LYS A 176 -0.72 9.65 -16.01
CA LYS A 176 -1.90 8.91 -16.49
C LYS A 176 -3.19 9.67 -16.20
N PHE A 177 -3.33 10.25 -15.01
CA PHE A 177 -4.50 11.03 -14.62
C PHE A 177 -4.66 12.30 -15.45
N VAL A 178 -3.58 13.10 -15.61
CA VAL A 178 -3.55 14.31 -16.44
C VAL A 178 -3.85 13.96 -17.89
N LYS A 179 -3.24 12.90 -18.43
CA LYS A 179 -3.54 12.46 -19.79
C LYS A 179 -4.99 12.02 -19.94
N ALA A 180 -5.50 11.19 -19.04
CA ALA A 180 -6.89 10.72 -19.07
C ALA A 180 -7.89 11.89 -18.96
N SER A 181 -7.61 12.88 -18.12
CA SER A 181 -8.43 14.09 -17.98
C SER A 181 -8.42 14.94 -19.25
N ASN A 182 -7.25 15.12 -19.87
CA ASN A 182 -7.13 15.88 -21.12
C ASN A 182 -7.79 15.16 -22.29
N ASP A 183 -7.61 13.84 -22.40
CA ASP A 183 -8.24 13.02 -23.43
C ASP A 183 -9.78 13.07 -23.31
N PHE A 184 -10.32 12.97 -22.09
CA PHE A 184 -11.75 13.13 -21.82
C PHE A 184 -12.27 14.51 -22.23
N ALA A 185 -11.56 15.58 -21.86
CA ALA A 185 -11.93 16.95 -22.23
C ALA A 185 -11.90 17.19 -23.75
N LEU A 186 -11.07 16.44 -24.48
CA LEU A 186 -10.93 16.51 -25.93
C LEU A 186 -11.79 15.49 -26.68
N GLY A 187 -12.56 14.65 -25.99
CA GLY A 187 -13.37 13.58 -26.60
C GLY A 187 -12.55 12.47 -27.26
N VAL A 188 -11.28 12.33 -26.87
CA VAL A 188 -10.34 11.35 -27.42
C VAL A 188 -10.34 10.11 -26.55
N THR A 189 -10.43 8.92 -27.18
CA THR A 189 -10.21 7.64 -26.48
C THR A 189 -8.78 7.19 -26.78
N SER A 190 -7.92 7.16 -25.77
CA SER A 190 -6.53 6.75 -25.96
C SER A 190 -6.35 5.25 -25.73
N GLU A 191 -5.46 4.63 -26.50
CA GLU A 191 -5.08 3.23 -26.32
C GLU A 191 -4.07 3.04 -25.17
N ARG A 192 -4.03 1.83 -24.62
CA ARG A 192 -3.17 1.44 -23.47
C ARG A 192 -1.71 1.84 -23.64
N ASP A 193 -1.17 1.75 -24.85
CA ASP A 193 0.23 2.05 -25.15
C ASP A 193 0.53 3.55 -25.08
N ALA A 194 -0.42 4.41 -25.44
CA ALA A 194 -0.28 5.87 -25.32
C ALA A 194 -0.26 6.32 -23.85
N TYR A 195 -0.93 5.59 -22.96
CA TYR A 195 -0.86 5.84 -21.51
C TYR A 195 0.50 5.45 -20.92
N LEU A 196 1.08 4.35 -21.39
CA LEU A 196 2.39 3.90 -20.95
C LEU A 196 3.49 4.87 -21.40
N GLN A 197 3.46 5.32 -22.66
CA GLN A 197 4.41 6.30 -23.16
C GLN A 197 4.36 7.65 -22.43
N ALA A 198 3.17 8.16 -22.10
CA ALA A 198 3.04 9.39 -21.33
C ALA A 198 3.55 9.26 -19.88
N ALA A 199 3.33 8.09 -19.27
CA ALA A 199 3.85 7.78 -17.94
C ALA A 199 5.38 7.67 -17.95
N ASP A 200 5.97 7.07 -18.98
CA ASP A 200 7.41 6.94 -19.15
C ASP A 200 8.06 8.31 -19.42
N ALA A 201 7.44 9.17 -20.22
CA ALA A 201 7.91 10.53 -20.47
C ALA A 201 7.93 11.38 -19.20
N ALA A 202 6.88 11.28 -18.36
CA ALA A 202 6.80 12.02 -17.10
C ALA A 202 7.76 11.50 -16.01
N ALA A 203 8.06 10.19 -16.01
CA ALA A 203 9.06 9.60 -15.12
C ALA A 203 10.50 10.06 -15.45
N ASN A 204 10.74 10.48 -16.69
CA ASN A 204 12.04 10.95 -17.17
C ASN A 204 12.22 12.48 -17.10
N GLN A 205 11.26 13.24 -16.58
CA GLN A 205 11.41 14.69 -16.38
C GLN A 205 12.05 15.00 -15.02
N PRO A 206 13.03 15.92 -14.95
CA PRO A 206 13.63 16.32 -13.68
C PRO A 206 12.58 16.99 -12.78
N SER A 207 12.69 16.73 -11.48
CA SER A 207 11.78 17.28 -10.47
C SER A 207 11.85 18.82 -10.49
N PRO A 208 10.71 19.53 -10.35
CA PRO A 208 10.67 20.99 -10.42
C PRO A 208 11.46 21.71 -9.30
N SER A 209 11.99 20.99 -8.31
CA SER A 209 12.87 21.54 -7.27
C SER A 209 14.29 21.86 -7.78
N SER A 210 14.70 21.44 -8.97
CA SER A 210 16.04 21.74 -9.52
C SER A 210 16.09 23.04 -10.35
N ALA A 211 15.02 23.83 -10.39
CA ALA A 211 14.92 25.05 -11.21
C ALA A 211 15.01 26.36 -10.42
N VAL A 212 15.34 26.32 -9.12
CA VAL A 212 15.59 27.52 -8.31
C VAL A 212 16.96 27.42 -7.65
N THR A 213 17.98 27.82 -8.39
CA THR A 213 19.26 28.35 -7.89
C THR A 213 19.66 29.52 -8.76
#